data_AF-A0A2D5HD93-F1
#
_entry.id   AF-A0A2D5HD93-F1
#
_cell.length_a   1.000
_cell.length_b   1.000
_cell.length_c   1.000
_cell.angle_alpha   90.00
_cell.angle_beta   90.00
_cell.angle_gamma   90.00
#
_symmetry.space_group_name_H-M   'P 1'
#
loop_
_entity.id
_entity.type
_entity.pdbx_description
1 polymer ?
#
loop_
_entity_poly.entity_id
_entity_poly.type
_entity_poly.pdbx_seq_one_letter_code
_entity_poly.pdbx_strand_id
1 'polypeptide(L)'
;MLAVLEEERQALAGLDLDAIVGATNDKNRLCGTLDSSEVAELDEECRGMLETARRLNEVNRQVRNIIAANVSRRLDALTGGPQLYKAGGTYSLAASRA
;
A
#
# COMPACT_ATOMS: atom_id res chain seq x y z
N MET A 1 3.34 0.47 -16.99
CA MET A 1 2.90 0.85 -15.63
C MET A 1 2.24 -0.30 -14.89
N LEU A 2 1.17 -0.90 -15.41
CA LEU A 2 0.45 -2.01 -14.75
C LEU A 2 1.36 -3.18 -14.35
N ALA A 3 2.17 -3.70 -15.29
CA ALA A 3 3.11 -4.79 -15.02
C ALA A 3 4.08 -4.45 -13.87
N VAL A 4 4.68 -3.24 -13.88
CA VAL A 4 5.60 -2.79 -12.83
C VAL A 4 4.91 -2.70 -11.46
N LEU A 5 3.63 -2.32 -11.42
CA LEU A 5 2.85 -2.31 -10.17
C LEU A 5 2.55 -3.74 -9.67
N GLU A 6 2.34 -4.69 -10.57
CA GLU A 6 2.18 -6.10 -10.21
C GLU A 6 3.49 -6.75 -9.75
N GLU A 7 4.61 -6.42 -10.38
CA GLU A 7 5.95 -6.81 -9.96
C GLU A 7 6.28 -6.24 -8.58
N GLU A 8 6.00 -4.94 -8.34
CA GLU A 8 6.13 -4.35 -7.01
C GLU A 8 5.28 -5.11 -5.98
N ARG A 9 4.05 -5.49 -6.32
CA ARG A 9 3.19 -6.28 -5.42
C ARG A 9 3.83 -7.62 -5.06
N GLN A 10 4.43 -8.31 -6.03
CA GLN A 10 5.13 -9.57 -5.80
C GLN A 10 6.39 -9.37 -4.95
N ALA A 11 7.18 -8.34 -5.23
CA ALA A 11 8.36 -7.97 -4.45
C ALA A 11 8.01 -7.63 -2.99
N LEU A 12 6.92 -6.89 -2.77
CA LEU A 12 6.39 -6.60 -1.43
C LEU A 12 5.96 -7.86 -0.68
N ALA A 13 5.35 -8.83 -1.36
CA ALA A 13 4.97 -10.10 -0.76
C ALA A 13 6.19 -10.96 -0.38
N GLY A 14 7.27 -10.88 -1.17
CA GLY A 14 8.55 -11.55 -0.91
C GLY A 14 9.49 -10.80 0.04
N LEU A 15 9.17 -9.55 0.41
CA LEU A 15 10.08 -8.62 1.11
C LEU A 15 11.43 -8.45 0.40
N ASP A 16 11.43 -8.51 -0.93
CA ASP A 16 12.61 -8.38 -1.77
C ASP A 16 12.95 -6.91 -1.98
N LEU A 17 13.94 -6.41 -1.22
CA LEU A 17 14.32 -5.00 -1.24
C LEU A 17 14.87 -4.56 -2.60
N ASP A 18 15.70 -5.38 -3.24
CA ASP A 18 16.33 -5.03 -4.51
C ASP A 18 15.26 -4.92 -5.61
N ALA A 19 14.31 -5.86 -5.64
CA ALA A 19 13.18 -5.81 -6.56
C ALA A 19 12.25 -4.60 -6.26
N ILE A 20 12.02 -4.24 -5.00
CA ILE A 20 11.23 -3.04 -4.63
C ILE A 20 11.91 -1.76 -5.14
N VAL A 21 13.23 -1.64 -4.97
CA VAL A 21 13.98 -0.48 -5.45
C VAL A 21 13.97 -0.43 -6.99
N GLY A 22 14.16 -1.56 -7.66
CA GLY A 22 14.03 -1.68 -9.11
C GLY A 22 12.68 -1.21 -9.62
N ALA A 23 11.59 -1.76 -9.07
CA ALA A 23 10.23 -1.37 -9.42
C ALA A 23 9.94 0.11 -9.14
N THR A 24 10.55 0.69 -8.09
CA THR A 24 10.43 2.13 -7.79
C THR A 24 11.07 2.98 -8.89
N ASN A 25 12.26 2.62 -9.35
CA ASN A 25 12.94 3.32 -10.44
C ASN A 25 12.15 3.20 -11.76
N ASP A 26 11.63 2.01 -12.07
CA ASP A 26 10.82 1.80 -13.28
C ASP A 26 9.51 2.58 -13.25
N LYS A 27 8.84 2.68 -12.09
CA LYS A 27 7.67 3.55 -11.93
C LYS A 27 8.02 5.01 -12.19
N ASN A 28 9.10 5.53 -11.62
CA ASN A 28 9.53 6.91 -11.85
C ASN A 28 9.82 7.17 -13.33
N ARG A 29 10.53 6.24 -13.99
CA ARG A 29 10.81 6.33 -15.43
C ARG A 29 9.52 6.37 -16.25
N LEU A 30 8.57 5.48 -15.94
CA LEU A 30 7.29 5.42 -16.63
C LEU A 30 6.42 6.66 -16.37
N CYS A 31 6.38 7.18 -15.14
CA CYS A 31 5.71 8.45 -14.85
C CYS A 31 6.32 9.59 -15.66
N GLY A 32 7.65 9.68 -15.75
CA GLY A 32 8.30 10.69 -16.58
C GLY A 32 7.95 10.57 -18.08
N THR A 33 7.77 9.34 -18.59
CA THR A 33 7.25 9.13 -19.95
C THR A 33 5.80 9.59 -20.09
N LEU A 34 4.94 9.29 -19.12
CA LEU A 34 3.53 9.70 -19.14
C LEU A 34 3.35 11.22 -18.99
N ASP A 35 4.19 11.88 -18.19
CA ASP A 35 4.17 13.34 -18.01
C ASP A 35 4.51 14.09 -19.30
N SER A 36 5.20 13.44 -20.24
CA SER A 36 5.51 14.00 -21.56
C SER A 36 4.37 13.87 -22.58
N SER A 37 3.32 13.13 -22.25
CA SER A 37 2.14 12.94 -23.10
C SER A 37 1.07 14.00 -22.80
N GLU A 38 0.42 14.53 -23.83
CA GLU A 38 -0.68 15.48 -23.62
C GLU A 38 -1.96 14.74 -23.19
N VAL A 39 -2.68 15.28 -22.21
CA VAL A 39 -3.94 14.70 -21.71
C VAL A 39 -5.01 14.58 -22.81
N ALA A 40 -4.93 15.44 -23.83
CA ALA A 40 -5.81 15.41 -25.00
C ALA A 40 -5.56 14.20 -25.92
N GLU A 41 -4.37 13.59 -25.86
CA GLU A 41 -4.00 12.41 -26.64
C GLU A 41 -4.45 11.10 -25.99
N LEU A 42 -4.90 11.13 -24.74
CA LEU A 42 -5.38 9.95 -24.04
C LEU A 42 -6.79 9.59 -24.53
N ASP A 43 -6.92 8.41 -25.13
CA ASP A 43 -8.23 7.83 -25.43
C ASP A 43 -8.86 7.20 -24.17
N GLU A 44 -10.08 6.68 -24.34
CA GLU A 44 -10.84 6.10 -23.23
C GLU A 44 -10.18 4.83 -22.69
N GLU A 45 -9.54 4.03 -23.54
CA GLU A 45 -8.82 2.84 -23.13
C GLU A 45 -7.63 3.20 -22.23
N CYS A 46 -6.83 4.18 -22.63
CA CYS A 46 -5.71 4.70 -21.86
C CYS A 46 -6.16 5.24 -20.50
N ARG A 47 -7.29 5.97 -20.44
CA ARG A 47 -7.87 6.44 -19.16
C ARG A 47 -8.26 5.26 -18.26
N GLY A 48 -8.89 4.23 -18.81
CA GLY A 48 -9.24 3.01 -18.07
C GLY A 48 -8.00 2.29 -17.52
N MET A 49 -6.90 2.24 -18.29
CA MET A 49 -5.63 1.69 -17.83
C MET A 49 -5.01 2.52 -16.70
N LEU A 50 -5.09 3.86 -16.75
CA LEU A 50 -4.60 4.75 -15.69
C LEU A 50 -5.38 4.58 -14.38
N GLU A 51 -6.70 4.46 -14.45
CA GLU A 51 -7.51 4.19 -13.24
C GLU A 51 -7.19 2.81 -12.66
N THR A 52 -6.96 1.81 -13.50
CA THR A 52 -6.49 0.49 -13.06
C THR A 52 -5.13 0.58 -12.37
N ALA A 53 -4.19 1.34 -12.93
CA ALA A 53 -2.88 1.58 -12.34
C ALA A 53 -2.98 2.27 -10.98
N ARG A 54 -3.86 3.28 -10.87
CA ARG A 54 -4.13 3.97 -9.60
C ARG A 54 -4.62 3.00 -8.53
N ARG A 55 -5.57 2.12 -8.87
CA ARG A 55 -6.09 1.10 -7.95
C ARG A 55 -5.00 0.11 -7.51
N LEU A 56 -4.15 -0.35 -8.42
CA LEU A 56 -3.03 -1.24 -8.09
C LEU A 56 -2.01 -0.56 -7.16
N ASN A 57 -1.65 0.69 -7.43
CA ASN A 57 -0.72 1.43 -6.58
C ASN A 57 -1.28 1.64 -5.15
N GLU A 58 -2.58 1.88 -5.03
CA GLU A 58 -3.24 1.98 -3.73
C GLU A 58 -3.14 0.66 -2.95
N VAL A 59 -3.33 -0.49 -3.61
CA VAL A 59 -3.12 -1.80 -2.98
C VAL A 59 -1.66 -1.96 -2.53
N ASN A 60 -0.68 -1.60 -3.37
CA ASN A 60 0.74 -1.69 -2.99
C ASN A 60 1.08 -0.78 -1.79
N ARG A 61 0.47 0.42 -1.72
CA ARG A 61 0.59 1.32 -0.56
C ARG A 61 0.04 0.66 0.70
N GLN A 62 -1.13 0.04 0.63
CA GLN A 62 -1.74 -0.66 1.77
C GLN A 62 -0.85 -1.80 2.27
N VAL A 63 -0.28 -2.61 1.38
CA VAL A 63 0.63 -3.71 1.74
C VAL A 63 1.85 -3.16 2.50
N ARG A 64 2.53 -2.13 1.97
CA ARG A 64 3.67 -1.49 2.67
C ARG A 64 3.28 -0.99 4.06
N ASN A 65 2.14 -0.32 4.17
CA ASN A 65 1.67 0.23 5.45
C ASN A 65 1.37 -0.88 6.47
N ILE A 66 0.80 -2.00 6.03
CA ILE A 66 0.56 -3.16 6.90
C ILE A 66 1.88 -3.75 7.40
N ILE A 67 2.88 -3.89 6.53
CA ILE A 67 4.23 -4.36 6.89
C ILE A 67 4.86 -3.41 7.93
N ALA A 68 4.85 -2.11 7.67
CA ALA A 68 5.39 -1.10 8.59
C ALA A 68 4.68 -1.12 9.96
N ALA A 69 3.35 -1.24 9.97
CA ALA A 69 2.56 -1.34 11.19
C ALA A 69 2.88 -2.61 11.99
N ASN A 70 3.12 -3.74 11.31
CA ASN A 70 3.54 -4.99 11.95
C ASN A 70 4.90 -4.85 12.64
N VAL A 71 5.87 -4.25 11.95
CA VAL A 71 7.21 -4.02 12.53
C VAL A 71 7.13 -3.06 13.71
N SER A 72 6.40 -1.95 13.57
CA SER A 72 6.22 -0.96 14.64
C SER A 72 5.62 -1.60 15.90
N ARG A 73 4.53 -2.37 15.76
CA ARG A 73 3.92 -3.09 16.90
C ARG A 73 4.88 -4.02 17.63
N ARG A 74 5.79 -4.68 16.91
CA ARG A 74 6.79 -5.57 17.52
C ARG A 74 7.85 -4.77 18.27
N LEU A 75 8.31 -3.66 17.71
CA LEU A 75 9.25 -2.76 18.37
C LEU A 75 8.64 -2.15 19.64
N ASP A 76 7.39 -1.72 19.57
CA ASP A 76 6.66 -1.18 20.73
C ASP A 76 6.58 -2.23 21.86
N ALA A 77 6.30 -3.49 21.52
CA ALA A 77 6.25 -4.58 22.50
C ALA A 77 7.60 -4.84 23.20
N LEU A 78 8.73 -4.61 22.51
CA LEU A 78 10.08 -4.80 23.08
C LEU A 78 10.57 -3.59 23.87
N THR A 79 10.13 -2.39 23.50
CA THR A 79 10.63 -1.12 24.07
C THR A 79 9.73 -0.55 25.15
N GLY A 80 8.61 -1.23 25.48
CA GLY A 80 7.62 -0.73 26.43
C GLY A 80 6.78 0.42 25.87
N GLY A 81 6.62 0.47 24.55
CA GLY A 81 5.82 1.47 23.85
C GLY A 81 4.36 1.49 24.31
N PRO A 82 3.66 2.62 24.10
CA PRO A 82 2.30 2.81 24.60
C PRO A 82 1.37 1.72 24.07
N GLN A 83 0.91 0.84 24.96
CA GLN A 83 -0.18 -0.09 24.66
C GLN A 83 -1.43 0.74 24.38
N LEU A 84 -1.89 0.77 23.12
CA LEU A 84 -3.22 1.28 22.80
C LEU A 84 -4.22 0.56 23.71
N TYR A 85 -4.99 1.35 24.47
CA TYR A 85 -5.97 0.84 25.42
C TYR A 85 -6.91 -0.14 24.72
N LYS A 86 -6.73 -1.45 24.95
CA LYS A 86 -7.77 -2.43 24.64
C LYS A 86 -8.87 -2.18 25.65
N ALA A 87 -9.97 -1.57 25.22
CA ALA A 87 -11.20 -1.58 26.00
C ALA A 87 -11.53 -3.06 26.28
N GLY A 88 -11.30 -3.48 27.52
CA GLY A 88 -11.61 -4.83 27.99
C GLY A 88 -13.09 -5.13 27.72
N GLY A 89 -13.39 -6.37 27.36
CA GLY A 89 -14.72 -6.87 26.98
C GLY A 89 -15.81 -6.77 28.06
N THR A 90 -15.65 -5.92 29.06
CA THR A 90 -16.59 -5.70 30.17
C THR A 90 -17.78 -4.83 29.79
N TYR A 91 -17.71 -4.04 28.71
CA TYR A 91 -18.85 -3.22 28.27
C TYR A 91 -19.95 -4.02 27.55
N SER A 92 -19.70 -5.27 27.14
CA SER A 92 -20.72 -6.07 26.45
C SER A 92 -21.75 -6.73 27.39
N LEU A 93 -21.55 -6.69 28.71
CA LEU A 93 -22.47 -7.28 29.70
C LEU A 93 -23.45 -6.26 30.31
N ALA A 94 -23.25 -4.96 30.10
CA ALA A 94 -24.12 -3.92 30.64
C ALA A 94 -25.32 -3.58 29.74
N ALA A 95 -25.29 -3.98 28.46
CA ALA A 95 -26.36 -3.68 27.49
C ALA A 95 -27.44 -4.78 27.38
N SER A 96 -27.30 -5.90 28.10
CA SER A 96 -28.24 -7.03 28.06
C SER A 96 -29.19 -7.10 29.28
N ARG A 97 -29.27 -6.03 30.07
CA ARG A 97 -30.16 -5.91 31.23
C ARG A 97 -30.91 -4.55 31.32
N ALA A 98 -31.34 -4.03 30.18
CA ALA A 98 -32.31 -2.92 30.12
C ALA A 98 -33.56 -3.37 29.36
#